data_AF-A0A6I1JLU0-F1
#
_entry.id   AF-A0A6I1JLU0-F1
#
_cell.length_a   1.000
_cell.length_b   1.000
_cell.length_c   1.000
_cell.angle_alpha   90.00
_cell.angle_beta   90.00
_cell.angle_gamma   90.00
#
_symmetry.space_group_name_H-M   'P 1'
#
loop_
_entity.id
_entity.type
_entity.pdbx_description
1 polymer ?
#
loop_
_entity_poly.entity_id
_entity_poly.type
_entity_poly.pdbx_seq_one_letter_code
_entity_poly.pdbx_strand_id
1 'polypeptide(L)' 'MKEGGVIGSAAVRHPLDLPHPAAQAGLIELARERDAMVLRWGR' A
#
# COMPACT_ATOMS: atom_id res chain seq x y z
N MET A 1 -2.99 -1.99 -1.60
CA MET A 1 -3.28 -3.29 -2.26
C MET A 1 -2.18 -4.31 -2.01
N LYS A 2 -0.91 -4.05 -2.39
CA LYS A 2 0.19 -5.00 -2.14
C LYS A 2 0.35 -5.37 -0.66
N GLU A 3 0.31 -4.40 0.24
CA GLU A 3 0.36 -4.63 1.70
C GLU A 3 -0.69 -5.64 2.18
N GLY A 4 -1.87 -5.64 1.55
CA GLY A 4 -2.97 -6.56 1.88
C GLY A 4 -2.96 -7.87 1.09
N GLY A 5 -1.87 -8.21 0.40
CA GLY A 5 -1.72 -9.45 -0.36
C GLY A 5 -2.45 -9.51 -1.70
N VAL A 6 -3.16 -8.43 -2.07
CA VAL A 6 -4.07 -8.42 -3.22
C VAL A 6 -3.36 -8.50 -4.57
N ILE A 7 -2.17 -7.91 -4.66
CA ILE A 7 -1.35 -7.85 -5.89
C ILE A 7 0.09 -8.21 -5.57
N GLY A 8 0.79 -8.81 -6.54
CA GLY A 8 2.19 -9.22 -6.36
C GLY A 8 3.20 -8.07 -6.35
N SER A 9 2.91 -6.94 -6.99
CA SER A 9 3.84 -5.81 -7.10
C SER A 9 3.16 -4.45 -6.94
N ALA A 10 3.85 -3.52 -6.28
CA ALA A 10 3.48 -2.12 -6.15
C ALA A 10 4.45 -1.19 -6.91
N ALA A 11 5.30 -1.77 -7.76
CA ALA A 11 6.23 -1.00 -8.57
C ALA A 11 5.49 -0.13 -9.58
N VAL A 12 6.03 1.05 -9.84
CA VAL A 12 5.59 1.97 -10.89
C VAL A 12 6.43 1.78 -12.15
N ARG A 13 5.93 2.24 -13.29
CA ARG A 13 6.72 2.31 -14.53
C ARG A 13 7.46 3.65 -14.60
N HIS A 14 8.68 3.62 -15.13
CA HIS A 14 9.47 4.82 -15.41
C HIS A 14 8.67 5.78 -16.33
N PRO A 15 8.73 7.11 -16.12
CA PRO A 15 9.66 7.85 -15.24
C PRO A 15 9.17 8.15 -13.82
N LEU A 16 8.13 7.48 -13.36
CA LEU A 16 7.62 7.74 -12.00
C LEU A 16 8.55 7.16 -10.95
N ASP A 17 8.80 7.94 -9.90
CA ASP A 17 9.45 7.47 -8.69
C ASP A 17 8.44 6.85 -7.73
N LEU A 18 8.92 5.97 -6.87
CA LEU A 18 8.12 5.45 -5.78
C LEU A 18 7.82 6.57 -4.76
N PRO A 19 6.68 6.47 -4.05
CA PRO A 19 6.40 7.37 -2.93
C PRO A 19 7.53 7.33 -1.89
N HIS A 20 7.78 8.48 -1.25
CA HIS A 20 8.73 8.55 -0.16
C HIS A 20 8.36 7.53 0.95
N PRO A 21 9.34 6.82 1.56
CA PRO A 21 9.05 5.75 2.52
C PRO A 21 8.16 6.18 3.70
N ALA A 22 8.38 7.39 4.24
CA ALA A 22 7.55 7.93 5.32
C ALA A 22 6.08 8.17 4.89
N ALA A 23 5.85 8.59 3.64
CA ALA A 23 4.50 8.79 3.12
C ALA A 23 3.79 7.43 2.94
N GLN A 24 4.51 6.40 2.49
CA GLN A 24 3.96 5.05 2.39
C GLN A 24 3.59 4.50 3.78
N ALA A 25 4.44 4.69 4.78
CA ALA A 25 4.16 4.26 6.15
C ALA A 25 2.92 4.95 6.73
N GLY A 26 2.83 6.28 6.62
CA GLY A 26 1.67 7.05 7.10
C GLY A 26 0.37 6.67 6.38
N LEU A 27 0.42 6.37 5.09
CA LEU A 27 -0.75 5.86 4.37
C LEU A 27 -1.25 4.52 4.94
N ILE A 28 -0.33 3.59 5.23
CA ILE A 28 -0.70 2.29 5.80
C ILE A 28 -1.22 2.43 7.23
N GLU A 29 -0.64 3.33 8.03
CA GLU A 29 -1.12 3.66 9.37
C GLU A 29 -2.59 4.15 9.32
N LEU A 30 -2.87 5.18 8.53
CA LEU A 30 -4.23 5.70 8.36
C LEU A 30 -5.21 4.64 7.86
N ALA A 31 -4.78 3.77 6.95
CA ALA A 31 -5.59 2.67 6.44
C ALA A 31 -5.92 1.63 7.52
N ARG A 32 -4.98 1.34 8.44
CA ARG A 32 -5.22 0.45 9.58
C ARG A 32 -6.23 1.05 10.55
N GLU A 33 -6.10 2.35 10.88
CA GLU A 33 -7.04 3.05 11.76
C GLU A 33 -8.48 3.02 11.24
N ARG A 34 -8.67 3.07 9.92
CA ARG A 34 -9.99 3.00 9.28
C ARG A 34 -10.49 1.59 8.99
N ASP A 35 -9.76 0.57 9.45
CA ASP A 35 -10.06 -0.83 9.13
C ASP A 35 -10.28 -1.06 7.62
N ALA A 36 -9.39 -0.50 6.79
CA ALA A 36 -9.54 -0.57 5.35
C ALA A 36 -9.59 -2.02 4.85
N MET A 37 -10.69 -2.42 4.20
CA MET A 37 -10.96 -3.79 3.72
C MET A 37 -9.78 -4.41 2.95
N VAL A 38 -9.09 -3.59 2.15
CA VAL A 38 -7.97 -4.04 1.32
C VAL A 38 -6.85 -4.71 2.12
N LEU A 39 -6.69 -4.40 3.42
CA LEU A 39 -5.65 -4.96 4.29
C LEU A 39 -5.93 -6.41 4.75
N ARG A 40 -7.16 -6.90 4.56
CA ARG A 40 -7.60 -8.24 4.97
C ARG A 40 -8.18 -9.07 3.82
N TRP A 41 -8.05 -8.59 2.57
CA TRP A 41 -8.73 -9.22 1.43
C TRP A 41 -7.89 -10.29 0.73
N GLY A 42 -6.60 -10.05 0.47
CA GLY A 42 -5.74 -10.93 -0.32
C GLY A 42 -4.92 -11.91 0.51
N ARG A 43 -5.28 -12.13 1.78
CA ARG A 43 -4.66 -13.11 2.65
C ARG A 43 -5.39 -14.45 2.55
#